data_AF-V5GZ91-F1
#
_entry.id   AF-V5GZ91-F1
#
_cell.length_a   1.000
_cell.length_b   1.000
_cell.length_c   1.000
_cell.angle_alpha   90.00
_cell.angle_beta   90.00
_cell.angle_gamma   90.00
#
_symmetry.space_group_name_H-M   'P 1'
#
loop_
_entity.id
_entity.type
_entity.pdbx_description
1 polymer ?
#
loop_
_entity_poly.entity_id
_entity_poly.type
_entity_poly.pdbx_seq_one_letter_code
_entity_poly.pdbx_strand_id
1 'polypeptide(L)'
;LSYDVLGFCLIESLANADKKRVKHDSTSISTWLQSLSSFCGAVYKKYTIELTGLLQYVANQLKAQKSLDLLILKEVVQKMAGVDAAEDLTIDQLSAMAGGELLKAEAGYFSQVRNTKKSSLRLKEAMSEQDLAVALCLLMAQQNYCVVYRETQKSHLKLVGKLSDQCQDTLVQFGTFLGSTLSVDEYINKLPSIQCMLTEYHIPSEVAFFLARPMFNH
;
A
#
# COMPACT_ATOMS: atom_id res chain seq x y z
N LEU A 1 14.24 19.00 13.68
CA LEU A 1 13.79 20.27 13.07
C LEU A 1 13.80 20.23 11.54
N SER A 2 14.96 20.18 10.85
CA SER A 2 14.97 20.22 9.37
C SER A 2 14.25 19.05 8.69
N TYR A 3 14.28 17.86 9.30
CA TYR A 3 13.55 16.69 8.81
C TYR A 3 12.04 16.77 9.07
N ASP A 4 11.62 17.39 10.18
CA ASP A 4 10.20 17.60 10.49
C ASP A 4 9.59 18.61 9.53
N VAL A 5 10.32 19.68 9.21
CA VAL A 5 9.97 20.65 8.16
C VAL A 5 9.90 19.95 6.80
N LEU A 6 10.83 19.05 6.49
CA LEU A 6 10.76 18.27 5.25
C LEU A 6 9.48 17.42 5.17
N GLY A 7 9.11 16.72 6.26
CA GLY A 7 7.86 15.96 6.33
C GLY A 7 6.63 16.83 6.08
N PHE A 8 6.58 18.01 6.71
CA PHE A 8 5.52 18.99 6.48
C PHE A 8 5.47 19.46 5.02
N CYS A 9 6.60 19.87 4.44
CA CYS A 9 6.67 20.36 3.06
C CYS A 9 6.28 19.29 2.03
N LEU A 10 6.54 18.00 2.33
CA LEU A 10 6.08 16.88 1.49
C LEU A 10 4.55 16.80 1.48
N ILE A 11 3.92 16.84 2.67
CA ILE A 11 2.46 16.80 2.78
C ILE A 11 1.83 18.03 2.14
N GLU A 12 2.39 19.23 2.37
CA GLU A 12 1.95 20.47 1.74
C GLU A 12 2.04 20.38 0.20
N SER A 13 3.14 19.84 -0.32
CA SER A 13 3.31 19.63 -1.76
C SER A 13 2.31 18.63 -2.35
N LEU A 14 1.92 17.62 -1.59
CA LEU A 14 0.91 16.61 -1.96
C LEU A 14 -0.53 17.14 -1.87
N ALA A 15 -0.78 18.05 -0.94
CA ALA A 15 -2.08 18.69 -0.71
C ALA A 15 -2.36 19.84 -1.69
N ASN A 16 -1.38 20.27 -2.48
CA ASN A 16 -1.53 21.34 -3.45
C ASN A 16 -2.59 21.00 -4.52
N ALA A 17 -3.73 21.70 -4.45
CA ALA A 17 -4.88 21.49 -5.31
C ALA A 17 -4.67 21.92 -6.78
N ASP A 18 -3.70 22.80 -7.04
CA ASP A 18 -3.42 23.30 -8.40
C ASP A 18 -2.76 22.22 -9.27
N LYS A 19 -2.14 21.21 -8.65
CA LYS A 19 -1.47 20.12 -9.35
C LYS A 19 -2.46 19.00 -9.67
N LYS A 20 -2.86 18.91 -10.94
CA LYS A 20 -3.66 17.77 -11.43
C LYS A 20 -2.89 16.47 -11.30
N ARG A 21 -3.50 15.47 -10.66
CA ARG A 21 -2.94 14.13 -10.45
C ARG A 21 -2.99 13.23 -11.69
N VAL A 22 -3.86 13.58 -12.64
CA VAL A 22 -3.96 12.92 -13.95
C VAL A 22 -3.40 13.89 -14.99
N LYS A 23 -2.69 13.35 -15.98
CA LYS A 23 -2.19 14.12 -17.13
C LYS A 23 -3.35 14.74 -17.92
N HIS A 24 -3.01 15.69 -18.80
CA HIS A 24 -3.96 16.31 -19.72
C HIS A 24 -4.67 15.30 -20.64
N ASP A 25 -4.04 14.16 -20.90
CA ASP A 25 -4.63 13.04 -21.66
C ASP A 25 -5.75 12.29 -20.92
N SER A 26 -5.97 12.58 -19.63
CA SER A 26 -6.98 11.95 -18.76
C SER A 26 -6.88 10.41 -18.65
N THR A 27 -5.75 9.82 -19.05
CA THR A 27 -5.54 8.35 -19.04
C THR A 27 -4.39 7.90 -18.17
N SER A 28 -3.45 8.82 -17.85
CA SER A 28 -2.23 8.50 -17.13
C SER A 28 -2.07 9.33 -15.87
N ILE A 29 -1.49 8.72 -14.83
CA ILE A 29 -1.06 9.43 -13.62
C ILE A 29 0.03 10.45 -13.99
N SER A 30 -0.04 11.63 -13.40
CA SER A 30 0.93 12.71 -13.60
C SER A 30 2.33 12.30 -13.14
N THR A 31 3.34 12.71 -13.91
CA THR A 31 4.75 12.40 -13.64
C THR A 31 5.23 13.00 -12.32
N TRP A 32 4.77 14.20 -11.97
CA TRP A 32 5.13 14.85 -10.70
C TRP A 32 4.71 14.01 -9.49
N LEU A 33 3.54 13.36 -9.54
CA LEU A 33 3.04 12.53 -8.44
C LEU A 33 3.86 11.25 -8.34
N GLN A 34 4.17 10.61 -9.47
CA GLN A 34 5.06 9.44 -9.50
C GLN A 34 6.44 9.75 -8.92
N SER A 35 7.06 10.86 -9.36
CA SER A 35 8.37 11.28 -8.86
C SER A 35 8.33 11.62 -7.37
N LEU A 36 7.27 12.28 -6.90
CA LEU A 36 7.12 12.66 -5.50
C LEU A 36 6.86 11.43 -4.60
N SER A 37 5.99 10.50 -5.01
CA SER A 37 5.77 9.24 -4.29
C SER A 37 7.05 8.41 -4.19
N SER A 38 7.79 8.31 -5.29
CA SER A 38 9.09 7.65 -5.34
C SER A 38 10.09 8.35 -4.41
N PHE A 39 10.13 9.69 -4.40
CA PHE A 39 10.98 10.45 -3.49
C PHE A 39 10.61 10.21 -2.02
N CYS A 40 9.31 10.23 -1.67
CA CYS A 40 8.83 9.93 -0.32
C CYS A 40 9.38 8.57 0.17
N GLY A 41 9.16 7.49 -0.59
CA GLY A 41 9.66 6.17 -0.19
C GLY A 41 11.18 6.12 -0.02
N ALA A 42 11.95 6.87 -0.82
CA ALA A 42 13.41 6.92 -0.70
C ALA A 42 13.87 7.70 0.55
N VAL A 43 13.24 8.84 0.82
CA VAL A 43 13.53 9.69 1.97
C VAL A 43 13.22 8.95 3.27
N TYR A 44 12.02 8.38 3.39
CA TYR A 44 11.61 7.67 4.60
C TYR A 44 12.36 6.36 4.84
N LYS A 45 12.83 5.71 3.76
CA LYS A 45 13.78 4.61 3.89
C LYS A 45 15.11 5.10 4.50
N LYS A 46 15.68 6.17 3.95
CA LYS A 46 17.06 6.61 4.25
C LYS A 46 17.17 7.35 5.59
N TYR A 47 16.20 8.20 5.89
CA TYR A 47 16.23 9.10 7.04
C TYR A 47 15.16 8.70 8.06
N THR A 48 15.41 9.00 9.34
CA THR A 48 14.45 8.81 10.44
C THR A 48 13.56 10.04 10.54
N ILE A 49 12.53 10.07 9.70
CA ILE A 49 11.50 11.12 9.68
C ILE A 49 10.19 10.51 10.17
N GLU A 50 9.42 11.30 10.90
CA GLU A 50 8.05 11.00 11.33
C GLU A 50 7.17 10.66 10.09
N LEU A 51 6.56 9.46 10.09
CA LEU A 51 5.85 8.89 8.95
C LEU A 51 4.32 8.89 9.14
N THR A 52 3.85 8.90 10.39
CA THR A 52 2.44 8.88 10.79
C THR A 52 1.66 10.01 10.12
N GLY A 53 2.23 11.21 9.99
CA GLY A 53 1.62 12.31 9.24
C GLY A 53 1.34 11.98 7.77
N LEU A 54 2.27 11.31 7.08
CA LEU A 54 2.09 10.88 5.68
C LEU A 54 1.05 9.76 5.59
N LEU A 55 1.12 8.77 6.48
CA LEU A 55 0.19 7.64 6.50
C LEU A 55 -1.25 8.10 6.78
N GLN A 56 -1.42 9.02 7.73
CA GLN A 56 -2.70 9.64 8.04
C GLN A 56 -3.22 10.46 6.86
N TYR A 57 -2.34 11.19 6.17
CA TYR A 57 -2.70 11.89 4.94
C TYR A 57 -3.26 10.92 3.89
N VAL A 58 -2.55 9.80 3.61
CA VAL A 58 -3.03 8.80 2.65
C VAL A 58 -4.36 8.21 3.10
N ALA A 59 -4.51 7.82 4.38
CA ALA A 59 -5.77 7.30 4.91
C ALA A 59 -6.93 8.28 4.70
N ASN A 60 -6.69 9.58 4.92
CA ASN A 60 -7.70 10.62 4.72
C ASN A 60 -8.06 10.81 3.23
N GLN A 61 -7.08 10.69 2.31
CA GLN A 61 -7.36 10.77 0.88
C GLN A 61 -8.16 9.55 0.37
N LEU A 62 -7.87 8.36 0.90
CA LEU A 62 -8.66 7.15 0.61
C LEU A 62 -10.09 7.27 1.14
N LYS A 63 -10.27 7.77 2.38
CA LYS A 63 -11.60 8.11 2.92
C LYS A 63 -12.35 9.12 2.04
N ALA A 64 -11.63 10.09 1.48
CA ALA A 64 -12.15 11.08 0.54
C ALA A 64 -12.31 10.54 -0.90
N GLN A 65 -12.21 9.22 -1.10
CA GLN A 65 -12.40 8.53 -2.38
C GLN A 65 -11.42 8.97 -3.48
N LYS A 66 -10.17 9.29 -3.10
CA LYS A 66 -9.10 9.62 -4.05
C LYS A 66 -8.09 8.48 -4.11
N SER A 67 -8.30 7.53 -5.03
CA SER A 67 -7.43 6.35 -5.17
C SER A 67 -6.01 6.69 -5.61
N LEU A 68 -5.81 7.78 -6.34
CA LEU A 68 -4.49 8.15 -6.89
C LEU A 68 -3.41 8.36 -5.82
N ASP A 69 -3.79 8.75 -4.60
CA ASP A 69 -2.87 8.90 -3.48
C ASP A 69 -2.33 7.56 -2.96
N LEU A 70 -2.98 6.44 -3.32
CA LEU A 70 -2.52 5.10 -2.97
C LEU A 70 -1.14 4.77 -3.56
N LEU A 71 -0.77 5.42 -4.66
CA LEU A 71 0.58 5.33 -5.23
C LEU A 71 1.68 5.69 -4.23
N ILE A 72 1.41 6.62 -3.31
CA ILE A 72 2.37 7.03 -2.27
C ILE A 72 2.63 5.85 -1.33
N LEU A 73 1.58 5.15 -0.92
CA LEU A 73 1.70 3.97 -0.07
C LEU A 73 2.42 2.83 -0.78
N LYS A 74 2.11 2.57 -2.07
CA LYS A 74 2.82 1.58 -2.91
C LYS A 74 4.34 1.81 -2.86
N GLU A 75 4.79 3.04 -3.12
CA GLU A 75 6.21 3.41 -3.13
C GLU A 75 6.88 3.36 -1.74
N VAL A 76 6.16 3.77 -0.70
CA VAL A 76 6.67 3.73 0.69
C VAL A 76 6.88 2.28 1.14
N VAL A 77 5.88 1.41 0.95
CA VAL A 77 5.99 -0.02 1.29
C VAL A 77 7.09 -0.68 0.47
N GLN A 78 7.15 -0.41 -0.84
CA GLN A 78 8.18 -0.95 -1.72
C GLN A 78 9.59 -0.63 -1.24
N LYS A 79 9.85 0.64 -0.90
CA LYS A 79 11.21 1.10 -0.56
C LYS A 79 11.59 0.80 0.88
N MET A 80 10.65 0.95 1.82
CA MET A 80 10.93 0.76 3.25
C MET A 80 10.87 -0.71 3.67
N ALA A 81 9.94 -1.51 3.15
CA ALA A 81 9.82 -2.92 3.49
C ALA A 81 10.56 -3.83 2.48
N GLY A 82 10.72 -3.39 1.23
CA GLY A 82 11.31 -4.22 0.18
C GLY A 82 10.33 -5.23 -0.42
N VAL A 83 9.04 -5.05 -0.17
CA VAL A 83 7.98 -5.88 -0.75
C VAL A 83 7.62 -5.26 -2.11
N ASP A 84 7.98 -5.92 -3.20
CA ASP A 84 7.62 -5.49 -4.56
C ASP A 84 6.25 -6.09 -4.96
N ALA A 85 5.52 -5.41 -5.84
CA ALA A 85 4.36 -6.02 -6.50
C ALA A 85 4.85 -7.09 -7.49
N ALA A 86 4.17 -8.23 -7.53
CA ALA A 86 4.52 -9.34 -8.42
C ALA A 86 4.05 -9.04 -9.84
N GLU A 87 4.87 -8.30 -10.60
CA GLU A 87 4.64 -8.01 -12.02
C GLU A 87 5.57 -8.91 -12.87
N ASP A 88 5.05 -9.46 -13.98
CA ASP A 88 5.80 -10.23 -14.99
C ASP A 88 6.63 -11.43 -14.48
N LEU A 89 6.08 -12.22 -13.55
CA LEU A 89 6.73 -13.44 -13.06
C LEU A 89 6.78 -14.55 -14.11
N THR A 90 7.93 -15.23 -14.23
CA THR A 90 8.03 -16.48 -15.00
C THR A 90 7.26 -17.62 -14.30
N ILE A 91 6.95 -18.68 -15.05
CA ILE A 91 6.25 -19.86 -14.50
C ILE A 91 7.06 -20.51 -13.37
N ASP A 92 8.38 -20.54 -13.50
CA ASP A 92 9.27 -21.09 -12.47
C ASP A 92 9.26 -20.21 -11.21
N GLN A 93 9.26 -18.88 -11.37
CA GLN A 93 9.13 -17.94 -10.26
C GLN A 93 7.78 -18.08 -9.57
N LEU A 94 6.69 -18.18 -10.33
CA LEU A 94 5.35 -18.39 -9.79
C LEU A 94 5.27 -19.69 -8.97
N SER A 95 5.87 -20.77 -9.49
CA SER A 95 5.92 -22.06 -8.79
C SER A 95 6.76 -21.98 -7.51
N ALA A 96 7.89 -21.27 -7.56
CA ALA A 96 8.75 -21.06 -6.42
C ALA A 96 8.07 -20.20 -5.32
N MET A 97 7.25 -19.22 -5.72
CA MET A 97 6.43 -18.40 -4.81
C MET A 97 5.34 -19.20 -4.08
N ALA A 98 4.96 -20.39 -4.59
CA ALA A 98 4.05 -21.31 -3.91
C ALA A 98 4.76 -22.22 -2.89
N GLY A 99 6.09 -22.19 -2.80
CA GLY A 99 6.88 -23.02 -1.90
C GLY A 99 7.01 -22.48 -0.48
N GLY A 100 7.98 -23.06 0.26
CA GLY A 100 8.36 -22.59 1.59
C GLY A 100 9.07 -21.24 1.57
N GLU A 101 9.29 -20.64 2.75
CA GLU A 101 9.89 -19.31 2.88
C GLU A 101 11.24 -19.18 2.18
N LEU A 102 12.08 -20.22 2.24
CA LEU A 102 13.39 -20.23 1.59
C LEU A 102 13.27 -20.16 0.06
N LEU A 103 12.32 -20.89 -0.53
CA LEU A 103 12.10 -20.89 -1.97
C LEU A 103 11.45 -19.58 -2.44
N LYS A 104 10.51 -19.04 -1.65
CA LYS A 104 9.91 -17.72 -1.87
C LYS A 104 10.96 -16.62 -1.83
N ALA A 105 11.90 -16.70 -0.88
CA ALA A 105 13.01 -15.75 -0.79
C ALA A 105 13.84 -15.80 -2.07
N GLU A 106 14.30 -16.97 -2.52
CA GLU A 106 15.11 -17.05 -3.74
C GLU A 106 14.36 -16.61 -5.00
N ALA A 107 13.06 -16.90 -5.10
CA ALA A 107 12.23 -16.44 -6.21
C ALA A 107 12.03 -14.91 -6.20
N GLY A 108 11.91 -14.30 -5.01
CA GLY A 108 11.67 -12.87 -4.84
C GLY A 108 12.95 -12.00 -4.88
N TYR A 109 14.11 -12.54 -4.49
CA TYR A 109 15.36 -11.77 -4.29
C TYR A 109 16.33 -11.81 -5.47
N PHE A 110 15.91 -12.20 -6.68
CA PHE A 110 16.79 -12.05 -7.84
C PHE A 110 17.17 -10.56 -8.10
N SER A 111 16.42 -9.61 -7.53
CA SER A 111 16.87 -8.23 -7.30
C SER A 111 17.51 -8.10 -5.91
N GLN A 112 18.76 -7.60 -5.87
CA GLN A 112 19.65 -7.43 -4.71
C GLN A 112 18.99 -7.48 -3.32
N VAL A 113 19.58 -8.28 -2.41
CA VAL A 113 19.24 -8.32 -0.98
C VAL A 113 19.11 -6.89 -0.42
N ARG A 114 17.87 -6.41 -0.27
CA ARG A 114 17.62 -5.06 0.21
C ARG A 114 17.74 -5.06 1.74
N ASN A 115 18.64 -4.24 2.28
CA ASN A 115 18.70 -4.01 3.72
C ASN A 115 17.51 -3.13 4.16
N THR A 116 16.37 -3.76 4.39
CA THR A 116 15.10 -3.09 4.75
C THR A 116 14.65 -3.39 6.18
N LYS A 117 15.35 -4.23 6.95
CA LYS A 117 14.90 -4.62 8.30
C LYS A 117 14.61 -3.41 9.21
N LYS A 118 15.54 -2.45 9.28
CA LYS A 118 15.38 -1.25 10.13
C LYS A 118 14.32 -0.27 9.60
N SER A 119 14.16 -0.12 8.29
CA SER A 119 13.12 0.74 7.71
C SER A 119 11.73 0.10 7.81
N SER A 120 11.65 -1.22 7.64
CA SER A 120 10.44 -2.01 7.78
C SER A 120 9.89 -1.95 9.22
N LEU A 121 10.76 -2.08 10.23
CA LEU A 121 10.36 -1.95 11.63
C LEU A 121 9.80 -0.55 11.93
N ARG A 122 10.46 0.50 11.45
CA ARG A 122 9.95 1.88 11.59
C ARG A 122 8.60 2.09 10.92
N LEU A 123 8.38 1.48 9.75
CA LEU A 123 7.09 1.49 9.06
C LEU A 123 6.02 0.79 9.90
N LYS A 124 6.33 -0.38 10.48
CA LYS A 124 5.44 -1.12 11.39
C LYS A 124 5.05 -0.28 12.62
N GLU A 125 6.04 0.37 13.24
CA GLU A 125 5.83 1.22 14.41
C GLU A 125 4.90 2.39 14.09
N ALA A 126 5.19 3.14 13.03
CA ALA A 126 4.34 4.26 12.59
C ALA A 126 2.91 3.84 12.21
N MET A 127 2.73 2.63 11.67
CA MET A 127 1.39 2.11 11.35
C MET A 127 0.64 1.57 12.57
N SER A 128 1.36 1.24 13.64
CA SER A 128 0.75 0.83 14.90
C SER A 128 0.28 2.03 15.71
N GLU A 129 0.85 3.22 15.47
CA GLU A 129 0.30 4.47 15.98
C GLU A 129 -1.10 4.71 15.38
N GLN A 130 -2.06 5.01 16.25
CA GLN A 130 -3.45 5.35 15.88
C GLN A 130 -4.21 4.26 15.09
N ASP A 131 -3.78 3.00 15.17
CA ASP A 131 -4.38 1.86 14.46
C ASP A 131 -4.48 2.06 12.93
N LEU A 132 -3.54 2.83 12.36
CA LEU A 132 -3.49 3.15 10.94
C LEU A 132 -3.34 1.90 10.05
N ALA A 133 -2.67 0.86 10.52
CA ALA A 133 -2.50 -0.39 9.78
C ALA A 133 -3.85 -0.98 9.34
N VAL A 134 -4.79 -1.07 10.28
CA VAL A 134 -6.13 -1.65 10.06
C VAL A 134 -6.95 -0.71 9.20
N ALA A 135 -6.94 0.58 9.54
CA ALA A 135 -7.67 1.59 8.77
C ALA A 135 -7.24 1.61 7.30
N LEU A 136 -5.94 1.65 7.01
CA LEU A 136 -5.41 1.61 5.64
C LEU A 136 -5.80 0.31 4.94
N CYS A 137 -5.72 -0.84 5.62
CA CYS A 137 -6.09 -2.14 5.07
C CYS A 137 -7.55 -2.17 4.59
N LEU A 138 -8.48 -1.75 5.46
CA LEU A 138 -9.91 -1.71 5.15
C LEU A 138 -10.22 -0.68 4.05
N LEU A 139 -9.58 0.49 4.09
CA LEU A 139 -9.76 1.54 3.08
C LEU A 139 -9.26 1.09 1.70
N MET A 140 -8.11 0.41 1.63
CA MET A 140 -7.61 -0.18 0.38
C MET A 140 -8.55 -1.24 -0.16
N ALA A 141 -9.06 -2.12 0.71
CA ALA A 141 -10.03 -3.15 0.33
C ALA A 141 -11.31 -2.55 -0.28
N GLN A 142 -11.79 -1.43 0.27
CA GLN A 142 -12.96 -0.71 -0.23
C GLN A 142 -12.66 0.07 -1.52
N GLN A 143 -11.40 0.47 -1.75
CA GLN A 143 -11.05 1.34 -2.87
C GLN A 143 -11.31 0.67 -4.23
N ASN A 144 -11.21 -0.66 -4.33
CA ASN A 144 -11.44 -1.35 -5.61
C ASN A 144 -12.89 -1.14 -6.10
N TYR A 145 -13.87 -1.25 -5.22
CA TYR A 145 -15.27 -0.90 -5.52
C TYR A 145 -15.43 0.60 -5.76
N CYS A 146 -14.77 1.44 -4.96
CA CYS A 146 -14.84 2.89 -5.10
C CYS A 146 -14.36 3.38 -6.47
N VAL A 147 -13.23 2.86 -6.97
CA VAL A 147 -12.65 3.22 -8.27
C VAL A 147 -13.66 2.95 -9.38
N VAL A 148 -14.23 1.74 -9.41
CA VAL A 148 -15.13 1.31 -10.50
C VAL A 148 -16.47 2.06 -10.46
N TYR A 149 -17.09 2.20 -9.28
CA TYR A 149 -18.49 2.63 -9.19
C TYR A 149 -18.70 4.09 -8.78
N ARG A 150 -17.74 4.72 -8.09
CA ARG A 150 -17.89 6.08 -7.53
C ARG A 150 -16.95 7.08 -8.18
N GLU A 151 -15.65 6.80 -8.15
CA GLU A 151 -14.60 7.78 -8.47
C GLU A 151 -14.52 8.09 -9.97
N THR A 152 -14.81 7.11 -10.83
CA THR A 152 -14.46 7.18 -12.25
C THR A 152 -15.62 7.18 -13.24
N GLN A 153 -16.84 7.52 -12.81
CA GLN A 153 -18.04 7.49 -13.68
C GLN A 153 -17.89 8.28 -15.00
N LYS A 154 -17.03 9.30 -15.03
CA LYS A 154 -16.76 10.14 -16.22
C LYS A 154 -15.33 9.99 -16.76
N SER A 155 -14.53 9.10 -16.20
CA SER A 155 -13.13 8.90 -16.58
C SER A 155 -13.02 7.90 -17.73
N HIS A 156 -11.90 7.96 -18.45
CA HIS A 156 -11.62 6.96 -19.49
C HIS A 156 -11.41 5.57 -18.88
N LEU A 157 -12.00 4.54 -19.50
CA LEU A 157 -11.89 3.14 -19.05
C LEU A 157 -10.45 2.68 -18.83
N LYS A 158 -9.50 3.17 -19.64
CA LYS A 158 -8.06 2.88 -19.47
C LYS A 158 -7.52 3.35 -18.11
N LEU A 159 -7.96 4.52 -17.63
CA LEU A 159 -7.56 5.01 -16.31
C LEU A 159 -8.22 4.16 -15.21
N VAL A 160 -9.49 3.79 -15.39
CA VAL A 160 -10.23 2.94 -14.43
C VAL A 160 -9.53 1.60 -14.23
N GLY A 161 -9.19 0.91 -15.33
CA GLY A 161 -8.46 -0.36 -15.25
C GLY A 161 -7.13 -0.20 -14.52
N LYS A 162 -6.33 0.81 -14.90
CA LYS A 162 -5.05 1.10 -14.24
C LYS A 162 -5.17 1.38 -12.75
N LEU A 163 -6.21 2.08 -12.32
CA LEU A 163 -6.48 2.38 -10.92
C LEU A 163 -6.91 1.12 -10.15
N SER A 164 -7.73 0.27 -10.77
CA SER A 164 -8.17 -1.00 -10.18
C SER A 164 -6.98 -1.95 -9.98
N ASP A 165 -6.14 -2.11 -11.01
CA ASP A 165 -4.90 -2.90 -10.93
C ASP A 165 -3.99 -2.36 -9.83
N GLN A 166 -3.78 -1.05 -9.79
CA GLN A 166 -2.97 -0.41 -8.76
C GLN A 166 -3.50 -0.64 -7.34
N CYS A 167 -4.82 -0.59 -7.15
CA CYS A 167 -5.44 -0.85 -5.85
C CYS A 167 -5.20 -2.28 -5.42
N GLN A 168 -5.40 -3.24 -6.33
CA GLN A 168 -5.20 -4.65 -6.07
C GLN A 168 -3.73 -4.96 -5.75
N ASP A 169 -2.80 -4.45 -6.54
CA ASP A 169 -1.36 -4.62 -6.32
C ASP A 169 -0.94 -4.08 -4.97
N THR A 170 -1.37 -2.86 -4.64
CA THR A 170 -1.00 -2.20 -3.38
C THR A 170 -1.60 -2.95 -2.18
N LEU A 171 -2.82 -3.46 -2.31
CA LEU A 171 -3.46 -4.27 -1.27
C LEU A 171 -2.69 -5.58 -1.03
N VAL A 172 -2.30 -6.29 -2.09
CA VAL A 172 -1.52 -7.54 -1.97
C VAL A 172 -0.14 -7.28 -1.40
N GLN A 173 0.54 -6.22 -1.87
CA GLN A 173 1.83 -5.77 -1.35
C GLN A 173 1.75 -5.42 0.13
N PHE A 174 0.70 -4.69 0.54
CA PHE A 174 0.48 -4.31 1.92
C PHE A 174 0.14 -5.50 2.81
N GLY A 175 -0.75 -6.39 2.37
CA GLY A 175 -1.08 -7.62 3.09
C GLY A 175 0.14 -8.52 3.31
N THR A 176 1.01 -8.62 2.30
CA THR A 176 2.29 -9.36 2.38
C THR A 176 3.24 -8.70 3.38
N PHE A 177 3.31 -7.37 3.40
CA PHE A 177 4.09 -6.64 4.39
C PHE A 177 3.58 -6.89 5.82
N LEU A 178 2.26 -6.80 6.05
CA LEU A 178 1.68 -7.05 7.36
C LEU A 178 1.93 -8.50 7.82
N GLY A 179 1.70 -9.47 6.95
CA GLY A 179 1.87 -10.89 7.28
C GLY A 179 3.33 -11.31 7.52
N SER A 180 4.30 -10.57 6.98
CA SER A 180 5.74 -10.82 7.21
C SER A 180 6.31 -10.07 8.42
N THR A 181 5.61 -9.06 8.93
CA THR A 181 6.14 -8.10 9.91
C THR A 181 5.41 -8.14 11.26
N LEU A 182 4.13 -8.54 11.27
CA LEU A 182 3.35 -8.77 12.48
C LEU A 182 3.49 -10.23 12.92
N SER A 183 3.47 -10.47 14.23
CA SER A 183 3.27 -11.84 14.73
C SER A 183 1.82 -12.27 14.46
N VAL A 184 1.57 -13.58 14.48
CA VAL A 184 0.22 -14.13 14.31
C VAL A 184 -0.76 -13.55 15.33
N ASP A 185 -0.34 -13.46 16.60
CA ASP A 185 -1.17 -12.89 17.66
C ASP A 185 -1.44 -11.39 17.45
N GLU A 186 -0.43 -10.61 17.03
CA GLU A 186 -0.62 -9.18 16.70
C GLU A 186 -1.59 -9.02 15.53
N TYR A 187 -1.49 -9.89 14.52
CA TYR A 187 -2.32 -9.87 13.33
C TYR A 187 -3.79 -10.16 13.67
N ILE A 188 -4.03 -11.22 14.46
CA ILE A 188 -5.37 -11.62 14.90
C ILE A 188 -6.03 -10.56 15.79
N ASN A 189 -5.27 -9.96 16.70
CA ASN A 189 -5.81 -8.98 17.63
C ASN A 189 -6.09 -7.62 16.97
N LYS A 190 -5.35 -7.25 15.92
CA LYS A 190 -5.52 -5.97 15.24
C LYS A 190 -6.59 -6.01 14.14
N LEU A 191 -6.62 -7.04 13.31
CA LEU A 191 -7.55 -7.11 12.19
C LEU A 191 -8.95 -7.57 12.66
N PRO A 192 -10.02 -6.97 12.12
CA PRO A 192 -11.38 -7.42 12.43
C PRO A 192 -11.61 -8.85 11.93
N SER A 193 -12.60 -9.53 12.52
CA SER A 193 -12.99 -10.87 12.06
C SER A 193 -13.52 -10.83 10.62
N ILE A 194 -13.45 -11.96 9.91
CA ILE A 194 -14.04 -12.10 8.56
C ILE A 194 -15.50 -11.65 8.55
N GLN A 195 -16.28 -12.07 9.55
CA GLN A 195 -17.69 -11.69 9.65
C GLN A 195 -17.84 -10.17 9.66
N CYS A 196 -17.10 -9.47 10.52
CA CYS A 196 -17.12 -8.01 10.61
C CYS A 196 -16.65 -7.35 9.30
N MET A 197 -15.59 -7.87 8.64
CA MET A 197 -15.15 -7.38 7.33
C MET A 197 -16.25 -7.45 6.26
N LEU A 198 -17.00 -8.55 6.22
CA LEU A 198 -18.06 -8.76 5.23
C LEU A 198 -19.32 -7.96 5.54
N THR A 199 -19.79 -7.99 6.80
CA THR A 199 -21.09 -7.43 7.17
C THR A 199 -21.04 -5.95 7.50
N GLU A 200 -20.02 -5.50 8.24
CA GLU A 200 -19.93 -4.11 8.72
C GLU A 200 -19.10 -3.24 7.78
N TYR A 201 -17.98 -3.77 7.27
CA TYR A 201 -17.09 -3.02 6.36
C TYR A 201 -17.38 -3.25 4.88
N HIS A 202 -18.31 -4.15 4.55
CA HIS A 202 -18.72 -4.47 3.17
C HIS A 202 -17.54 -4.78 2.23
N ILE A 203 -16.53 -5.47 2.73
CA ILE A 203 -15.36 -5.89 1.96
C ILE A 203 -15.75 -7.10 1.10
N PRO A 204 -15.30 -7.18 -0.18
CA PRO A 204 -15.51 -8.35 -1.01
C PRO A 204 -14.95 -9.63 -0.38
N SER A 205 -15.61 -10.76 -0.61
CA SER A 205 -15.21 -12.04 -0.03
C SER A 205 -13.78 -12.42 -0.38
N GLU A 206 -13.34 -12.24 -1.62
CA GLU A 206 -11.96 -12.58 -2.01
C GLU A 206 -10.92 -11.81 -1.20
N VAL A 207 -11.19 -10.53 -0.91
CA VAL A 207 -10.28 -9.67 -0.13
C VAL A 207 -10.33 -10.04 1.35
N ALA A 208 -11.52 -10.27 1.91
CA ALA A 208 -11.66 -10.64 3.31
C ALA A 208 -10.92 -11.96 3.62
N PHE A 209 -11.06 -12.98 2.75
CA PHE A 209 -10.33 -14.23 2.90
C PHE A 209 -8.82 -14.10 2.66
N PHE A 210 -8.40 -13.24 1.72
CA PHE A 210 -6.98 -12.94 1.52
C PHE A 210 -6.36 -12.35 2.79
N LEU A 211 -7.01 -11.35 3.39
CA LEU A 211 -6.56 -10.71 4.62
C LEU A 211 -6.62 -11.65 5.83
N ALA A 212 -7.62 -12.52 5.92
CA ALA A 212 -7.72 -13.43 7.06
C ALA A 212 -6.80 -14.66 6.95
N ARG A 213 -6.18 -14.93 5.79
CA ARG A 213 -5.37 -16.14 5.57
C ARG A 213 -4.26 -16.36 6.60
N PRO A 214 -3.49 -15.34 7.02
CA PRO A 214 -2.47 -15.51 8.06
C PRO A 214 -3.04 -15.91 9.42
N MET A 215 -4.34 -15.67 9.68
CA MET A 215 -5.01 -16.02 10.94
C MET A 215 -5.26 -17.52 11.09
N PHE A 216 -5.27 -18.28 9.99
CA PHE A 216 -5.58 -19.72 9.99
C PHE A 216 -4.39 -20.61 9.65
N ASN A 217 -3.28 -20.03 9.18
CA ASN A 217 -2.06 -20.78 8.91
C ASN A 217 -1.39 -21.10 10.25
N HIS A 218 -1.69 -22.29 10.79
CA HIS A 218 -0.99 -22.93 11.90
C HIS A 218 0.11 -23.85 11.39
#